data_AF-A0A1Z9DD51-F1
#
_entry.id   AF-A0A1Z9DD51-F1
#
_cell.length_a   1.000
_cell.length_b   1.000
_cell.length_c   1.000
_cell.angle_alpha   90.00
_cell.angle_beta   90.00
_cell.angle_gamma   90.00
#
_symmetry.space_group_name_H-M   'P 1'
#
loop_
_entity.id
_entity.type
_entity.pdbx_description
1 polymer ?
#
loop_
_entity_poly.entity_id
_entity_poly.type
_entity_poly.pdbx_seq_one_letter_code
_entity_poly.pdbx_strand_id
1 'polypeptide(L)'
;MRLIFVLIFILNLDPIHSQEKNDFESPLKIPLILSGTFGELRSNHFHSGIDFKTNKEIGVPIYAPAPGYVSRIKVSPFGFGKAIYVNHENGLTTVYAHLDKFNSEINNYIIKKQYEKKSFSLDLSISKDKFKLSTGDIIAYSGNSGSSTGPHLHFEIRDTKTQHPLNPMNWDFNIKDTKKPIIEEVYIYDLKNPMKITKQKMINDINISGSFAIGIKAHDILDLAQNKNGINTIKIYLNNQLYYHYDIQEFSFNETKYINSLIDFKEYTKNKQRIYKCYVEKNNQLSVYKELVNNGIITSIEEKSHKIKIVVEDSYKNTEKIEFIFNYKNTEKIDLVKSKEIIDCNQDYKFENENLEIFIPKKSLYQDCMFSYKENNKNDNHTEYTIITNEIPLHKKFNLSIKPDENISNPENLIMVRLDKNDSIYVKSKWENNKIVGSPKCFGTFTLTTDEKEPTIQSVNFKYDLSNESSIKFKISDNLSGVDEYYAELNNEWILMEYDPKNNLLEHNFINNPVNKEHKLYLKVSDKNSNFIEKEFYFVR
;
A
#
# COMPACT_ATOMS: atom_id res chain seq x y z
N MET A 1 63.74 45.16 -9.41
CA MET A 1 63.38 43.78 -9.80
C MET A 1 61.90 43.59 -9.47
N ARG A 2 61.00 43.64 -10.46
CA ARG A 2 59.54 43.60 -10.26
C ARG A 2 59.11 42.16 -9.99
N LEU A 3 58.49 41.89 -8.83
CA LEU A 3 57.76 40.63 -8.60
C LEU A 3 56.38 40.72 -9.25
N ILE A 4 56.09 39.78 -10.14
CA ILE A 4 54.79 39.58 -10.78
C ILE A 4 54.04 38.55 -9.93
N PHE A 5 52.92 38.96 -9.31
CA PHE A 5 51.95 38.03 -8.72
C PHE A 5 51.05 37.49 -9.85
N VAL A 6 51.15 36.20 -10.13
CA VAL A 6 50.22 35.51 -11.05
C VAL A 6 49.04 35.02 -10.22
N LEU A 7 47.88 35.64 -10.44
CA LEU A 7 46.60 35.24 -9.87
C LEU A 7 46.05 34.07 -10.71
N ILE A 8 46.05 32.85 -10.15
CA ILE A 8 45.46 31.67 -10.80
C ILE A 8 43.96 31.69 -10.50
N PHE A 9 43.14 32.02 -11.51
CA PHE A 9 41.70 31.81 -11.48
C PHE A 9 41.40 30.32 -11.66
N ILE A 10 40.99 29.65 -10.58
CA ILE A 10 40.41 28.30 -10.66
C ILE A 10 38.95 28.47 -11.09
N LEU A 11 38.67 28.25 -12.37
CA LEU A 11 37.31 28.12 -12.87
C LEU A 11 36.75 26.77 -12.39
N ASN A 12 35.88 26.81 -11.38
CA ASN A 12 35.00 25.68 -11.08
C ASN A 12 34.01 25.58 -12.25
N LEU A 13 34.25 24.62 -13.14
CA LEU A 13 33.26 24.16 -14.09
C LEU A 13 32.30 23.27 -13.32
N ASP A 14 31.16 23.83 -12.89
CA ASP A 14 30.02 23.02 -12.52
C ASP A 14 29.64 22.17 -13.75
N PRO A 15 29.46 20.84 -13.61
CA PRO A 15 28.94 20.04 -14.69
C PRO A 15 27.50 20.48 -14.94
N ILE A 16 27.32 21.33 -15.95
CA ILE A 16 26.04 21.51 -16.63
C ILE A 16 25.65 20.11 -17.14
N HIS A 17 24.75 19.43 -16.42
CA HIS A 17 24.04 18.27 -16.94
C HIS A 17 23.19 18.78 -18.11
N SER A 18 23.82 18.77 -19.28
CA SER A 18 23.17 18.74 -20.58
C SER A 18 22.10 17.66 -20.53
N GLN A 19 20.85 18.03 -20.87
CA GLN A 19 19.67 17.17 -21.04
C GLN A 19 20.04 15.69 -21.20
N GLU A 20 19.85 14.92 -20.13
CA GLU A 20 20.15 13.50 -20.13
C GLU A 20 19.31 12.81 -21.19
N LYS A 21 19.98 11.96 -21.97
CA LYS A 21 19.39 11.09 -22.97
C LYS A 21 18.25 10.32 -22.31
N ASN A 22 17.01 10.47 -22.80
CA ASN A 22 15.91 9.67 -22.28
C ASN A 22 16.19 8.19 -22.58
N ASP A 23 16.61 7.45 -21.57
CA ASP A 23 16.99 6.03 -21.67
C ASP A 23 15.78 5.12 -21.91
N PHE A 24 14.55 5.62 -21.77
CA PHE A 24 13.32 4.84 -21.87
C PHE A 24 12.30 5.45 -22.83
N GLU A 25 11.95 4.68 -23.86
CA GLU A 25 10.76 4.98 -24.67
C GLU A 25 9.47 4.72 -23.88
N SER A 26 8.34 5.22 -24.39
CA SER A 26 7.03 4.95 -23.76
C SER A 26 6.71 3.44 -23.79
N PRO A 27 6.27 2.85 -22.66
CA PRO A 27 5.85 1.45 -22.62
C PRO A 27 4.48 1.19 -23.30
N LEU A 28 3.78 2.26 -23.70
CA LEU A 28 2.48 2.19 -24.40
C LEU A 28 2.49 3.09 -25.64
N LYS A 29 1.78 2.66 -26.69
CA LYS A 29 1.60 3.41 -27.95
C LYS A 29 0.23 4.09 -28.04
N ILE A 30 -0.26 4.58 -26.90
CA ILE A 30 -1.51 5.34 -26.76
C ILE A 30 -1.22 6.65 -26.01
N PRO A 31 -2.10 7.66 -26.05
CA PRO A 31 -1.95 8.86 -25.22
C PRO A 31 -1.80 8.51 -23.74
N LEU A 32 -0.75 9.03 -23.10
CA LEU A 32 -0.43 8.71 -21.71
C LEU A 32 -1.21 9.63 -20.77
N ILE A 33 -2.17 9.05 -20.07
CA ILE A 33 -2.96 9.71 -19.04
C ILE A 33 -2.81 8.91 -17.75
N LEU A 34 -2.42 9.56 -16.66
CA LEU A 34 -2.23 8.87 -15.39
C LEU A 34 -3.52 8.80 -14.56
N SER A 35 -3.75 7.67 -13.91
CA SER A 35 -4.73 7.48 -12.82
C SER A 35 -4.11 7.53 -11.42
N GLY A 36 -2.79 7.48 -11.34
CA GLY A 36 -2.02 7.54 -10.11
C GLY A 36 -0.55 7.84 -10.39
N THR A 37 0.08 8.53 -9.46
CA THR A 37 1.46 9.05 -9.51
C THR A 37 2.33 8.43 -8.42
N PHE A 38 3.64 8.57 -8.58
CA PHE A 38 4.62 8.05 -7.63
C PHE A 38 4.50 8.72 -6.27
N GLY A 39 4.68 7.95 -5.20
CA GLY A 39 4.66 8.48 -3.83
C GLY A 39 3.26 8.82 -3.30
N GLU A 40 2.21 8.54 -4.07
CA GLU A 40 0.84 8.67 -3.58
C GLU A 40 0.61 7.84 -2.33
N LEU A 41 -0.05 8.43 -1.34
CA LEU A 41 -0.38 7.74 -0.12
C LEU A 41 -1.50 6.73 -0.38
N ARG A 42 -1.18 5.43 -0.33
CA ARG A 42 -2.15 4.32 -0.31
C ARG A 42 -2.46 3.94 1.14
N SER A 43 -3.31 2.95 1.41
CA SER A 43 -3.83 2.72 2.78
C SER A 43 -2.76 2.42 3.83
N ASN A 44 -1.62 1.83 3.45
CA ASN A 44 -0.53 1.45 4.35
C ASN A 44 0.87 1.48 3.67
N HIS A 45 0.99 2.11 2.51
CA HIS A 45 2.24 2.21 1.76
C HIS A 45 2.20 3.38 0.77
N PHE A 46 3.36 3.78 0.24
CA PHE A 46 3.45 4.66 -0.91
C PHE A 46 3.17 3.89 -2.20
N HIS A 47 2.55 4.55 -3.16
CA HIS A 47 2.47 4.06 -4.53
C HIS A 47 3.87 4.06 -5.16
N SER A 48 4.36 2.90 -5.58
CA SER A 48 5.74 2.68 -6.03
C SER A 48 5.99 2.94 -7.51
N GLY A 49 4.99 3.43 -8.23
CA GLY A 49 5.10 3.68 -9.66
C GLY A 49 4.12 4.74 -10.14
N ILE A 50 3.80 4.68 -11.42
CA ILE A 50 2.74 5.47 -12.07
C ILE A 50 1.73 4.51 -12.70
N ASP A 51 0.46 4.89 -12.66
CA ASP A 51 -0.63 4.10 -13.23
C ASP A 51 -1.09 4.74 -14.54
N PHE A 52 -0.76 4.12 -15.68
CA PHE A 52 -1.23 4.54 -16.99
C PHE A 52 -2.64 4.01 -17.26
N LYS A 53 -3.58 4.91 -17.58
CA LYS A 53 -4.93 4.53 -18.02
C LYS A 53 -4.84 3.83 -19.37
N THR A 54 -5.61 2.76 -19.52
CA THR A 54 -5.71 1.98 -20.76
C THR A 54 -7.08 2.18 -21.42
N ASN A 55 -7.66 3.38 -21.32
CA ASN A 55 -8.99 3.70 -21.83
C ASN A 55 -10.11 2.73 -21.38
N LYS A 56 -9.99 2.15 -20.19
CA LYS A 56 -10.87 1.11 -19.63
C LYS A 56 -10.83 -0.23 -20.38
N GLU A 57 -9.81 -0.44 -21.20
CA GLU A 57 -9.59 -1.66 -21.96
C GLU A 57 -8.54 -2.56 -21.30
N ILE A 58 -8.81 -3.86 -21.32
CA ILE A 58 -7.85 -4.92 -21.06
C ILE A 58 -7.24 -5.33 -22.39
N GLY A 59 -5.95 -5.66 -22.40
CA GLY A 59 -5.28 -6.19 -23.58
C GLY A 59 -4.49 -5.16 -24.39
N VAL A 60 -4.24 -3.95 -23.88
CA VAL A 60 -3.42 -2.96 -24.59
C VAL A 60 -1.97 -3.46 -24.61
N PRO A 61 -1.30 -3.55 -25.79
CA PRO A 61 0.08 -4.03 -25.86
C PRO A 61 1.05 -3.15 -25.08
N ILE A 62 1.94 -3.81 -24.33
CA ILE A 62 2.99 -3.18 -23.53
C ILE A 62 4.35 -3.50 -24.16
N TYR A 63 5.16 -2.48 -24.33
CA TYR A 63 6.43 -2.52 -25.04
C TYR A 63 7.60 -2.36 -24.09
N ALA A 64 8.72 -3.03 -24.38
CA ALA A 64 9.97 -2.81 -23.70
C ALA A 64 10.51 -1.39 -24.03
N PRO A 65 10.76 -0.54 -23.04
CA PRO A 65 11.16 0.86 -23.25
C PRO A 65 12.64 1.01 -23.61
N ALA A 66 13.44 -0.02 -23.34
CA ALA A 66 14.87 -0.08 -23.65
C ALA A 66 15.32 -1.55 -23.76
N PRO A 67 16.50 -1.83 -24.34
CA PRO A 67 17.05 -3.18 -24.38
C PRO A 67 17.30 -3.72 -22.97
N GLY A 68 17.17 -5.03 -22.81
CA GLY A 68 17.34 -5.67 -21.52
C GLY A 68 16.99 -7.15 -21.54
N TYR A 69 16.65 -7.69 -20.38
CA TYR A 69 16.17 -9.06 -20.25
C TYR A 69 15.14 -9.17 -19.13
N VAL A 70 14.20 -10.12 -19.29
CA VAL A 70 13.26 -10.44 -18.22
C VAL A 70 14.04 -11.07 -17.07
N SER A 71 14.07 -10.41 -15.91
CA SER A 71 14.81 -10.85 -14.73
C SER A 71 13.94 -11.59 -13.72
N ARG A 72 12.65 -11.25 -13.66
CA ARG A 72 11.67 -11.89 -12.77
C ARG A 72 10.28 -11.87 -13.36
N ILE A 73 9.52 -12.92 -13.08
CA ILE A 73 8.09 -13.01 -13.37
C ILE A 73 7.38 -13.39 -12.07
N LYS A 74 6.31 -12.66 -11.75
CA LYS A 74 5.47 -12.96 -10.59
C LYS A 74 4.01 -13.08 -11.02
N VAL A 75 3.35 -14.15 -10.60
CA VAL A 75 1.91 -14.38 -10.79
C VAL A 75 1.32 -14.63 -9.41
N SER A 76 0.32 -13.85 -9.04
CA SER A 76 -0.37 -13.96 -7.76
C SER A 76 -1.83 -13.53 -7.91
N PRO A 77 -2.77 -14.09 -7.13
CA PRO A 77 -4.14 -13.58 -7.07
C PRO A 77 -4.24 -12.18 -6.43
N PHE A 78 -3.20 -11.74 -5.72
CA PHE A 78 -3.18 -10.49 -4.96
C PHE A 78 -2.05 -9.55 -5.40
N GLY A 79 -2.02 -8.34 -4.84
CA GLY A 79 -0.95 -7.38 -5.08
C GLY A 79 -0.86 -6.99 -6.55
N PHE A 80 0.32 -7.11 -7.16
CA PHE A 80 0.53 -6.79 -8.58
C PHE A 80 -0.14 -7.75 -9.56
N GLY A 81 -0.73 -8.86 -9.11
CA GLY A 81 -1.34 -9.81 -10.03
C GLY A 81 -0.29 -10.55 -10.84
N LYS A 82 -0.43 -10.50 -12.16
CA LYS A 82 0.60 -10.88 -13.13
C LYS A 82 1.54 -9.69 -13.33
N ALA A 83 2.83 -9.90 -13.10
CA ALA A 83 3.86 -8.88 -13.21
C ALA A 83 5.15 -9.41 -13.85
N ILE A 84 5.82 -8.54 -14.59
CA ILE A 84 7.12 -8.81 -15.22
C ILE A 84 8.12 -7.71 -14.87
N TYR A 85 9.36 -8.12 -14.64
CA TYR A 85 10.48 -7.26 -14.28
C TYR A 85 11.54 -7.40 -15.37
N VAL A 86 12.00 -6.27 -15.91
CA VAL A 86 13.01 -6.22 -16.97
C VAL A 86 14.23 -5.47 -16.44
N ASN A 87 15.38 -6.13 -16.40
CA ASN A 87 16.65 -5.47 -16.05
C ASN A 87 17.30 -4.91 -17.31
N HIS A 88 17.79 -3.68 -17.21
CA HIS A 88 18.44 -2.95 -18.28
C HIS A 88 19.95 -2.80 -18.00
N GLU A 89 20.71 -2.48 -19.04
CA GLU A 89 22.18 -2.35 -18.93
C GLU A 89 22.62 -1.11 -18.15
N ASN A 90 21.76 -0.09 -18.03
CA ASN A 90 22.01 1.13 -17.26
C ASN A 90 21.83 0.95 -15.74
N GLY A 91 21.60 -0.27 -15.25
CA GLY A 91 21.44 -0.55 -13.82
C GLY A 91 20.05 -0.26 -13.27
N LEU A 92 19.06 -0.06 -14.15
CA LEU A 92 17.66 0.12 -13.78
C LEU A 92 16.82 -1.11 -14.13
N THR A 93 15.75 -1.31 -13.37
CA THR A 93 14.73 -2.33 -13.61
C THR A 93 13.40 -1.66 -13.89
N THR A 94 12.74 -2.00 -15.00
CA THR A 94 11.35 -1.60 -15.24
C THR A 94 10.39 -2.72 -14.80
N VAL A 95 9.28 -2.35 -14.18
CA VAL A 95 8.27 -3.29 -13.66
C VAL A 95 6.92 -2.96 -14.24
N TYR A 96 6.20 -4.00 -14.67
CA TYR A 96 4.86 -3.89 -15.27
C TYR A 96 3.94 -4.83 -14.51
N ALA A 97 2.83 -4.30 -13.99
CA ALA A 97 1.91 -5.03 -13.12
C ALA A 97 0.46 -4.90 -13.59
N HIS A 98 -0.41 -5.69 -12.94
CA HIS A 98 -1.82 -5.84 -13.26
C HIS A 98 -2.07 -6.40 -14.67
N LEU A 99 -1.10 -7.12 -15.22
CA LEU A 99 -1.13 -7.62 -16.60
C LEU A 99 -2.26 -8.64 -16.80
N ASP A 100 -2.79 -8.70 -18.02
CA ASP A 100 -3.77 -9.73 -18.41
C ASP A 100 -3.06 -11.03 -18.80
N LYS A 101 -2.10 -10.91 -19.71
CA LYS A 101 -1.28 -11.98 -20.23
C LYS A 101 0.09 -11.46 -20.67
N PHE A 102 1.04 -12.37 -20.78
CA PHE A 102 2.37 -12.10 -21.30
C PHE A 102 2.40 -12.34 -22.81
N ASN A 103 3.50 -11.98 -23.48
CA ASN A 103 3.71 -12.44 -24.86
C ASN A 103 3.73 -13.98 -24.94
N SER A 104 3.54 -14.54 -26.12
CA SER A 104 3.33 -15.97 -26.31
C SER A 104 4.46 -16.84 -25.76
N GLU A 105 5.72 -16.43 -25.94
CA GLU A 105 6.88 -17.19 -25.47
C GLU A 105 6.94 -17.26 -23.94
N ILE A 106 6.79 -16.10 -23.28
CA ILE A 106 6.83 -15.98 -21.83
C ILE A 106 5.61 -16.69 -21.21
N ASN A 107 4.43 -16.52 -21.79
CA ASN A 107 3.20 -17.13 -21.29
C ASN A 107 3.28 -18.66 -21.31
N ASN A 108 3.78 -19.26 -22.39
CA ASN A 108 3.96 -20.71 -22.49
C ASN A 108 4.94 -21.24 -21.43
N TYR A 109 6.02 -20.50 -21.17
CA TYR A 109 6.96 -20.85 -20.11
C TYR A 109 6.32 -20.80 -18.71
N ILE A 110 5.50 -19.78 -18.44
CA ILE A 110 4.79 -19.63 -17.16
C ILE A 110 3.81 -20.78 -16.96
N ILE A 111 2.95 -21.07 -17.94
CA ILE A 111 1.97 -22.16 -17.88
C ILE A 111 2.69 -23.48 -17.59
N LYS A 112 3.77 -23.79 -18.32
CA LYS A 112 4.59 -24.98 -18.06
C LYS A 112 5.07 -25.04 -16.61
N LYS A 113 5.57 -23.93 -16.07
CA LYS A 113 6.04 -23.84 -14.68
C LYS A 113 4.91 -23.97 -13.65
N GLN A 114 3.70 -23.50 -13.95
CA GLN A 114 2.53 -23.65 -13.09
C GLN A 114 2.11 -25.12 -12.99
N TYR A 115 2.09 -25.84 -14.11
CA TYR A 115 1.81 -27.29 -14.12
C TYR A 115 2.91 -28.11 -13.44
N GLU A 116 4.18 -27.79 -13.67
CA GLU A 116 5.31 -28.44 -12.97
C GLU A 116 5.20 -28.30 -11.44
N LYS A 117 4.73 -27.15 -10.96
CA LYS A 117 4.58 -26.86 -9.52
C LYS A 117 3.18 -27.15 -8.96
N LYS A 118 2.22 -27.51 -9.81
CA LYS A 118 0.77 -27.60 -9.47
C LYS A 118 0.28 -26.37 -8.70
N SER A 119 0.61 -25.18 -9.17
CA SER A 119 0.24 -23.93 -8.50
C SER A 119 -0.03 -22.79 -9.48
N PHE A 120 -1.10 -22.03 -9.23
CA PHE A 120 -1.35 -20.78 -9.93
C PHE A 120 -0.31 -19.71 -9.58
N SER A 121 0.05 -19.61 -8.30
CA SER A 121 0.98 -18.57 -7.84
C SER A 121 2.42 -18.94 -8.17
N LEU A 122 3.16 -18.00 -8.75
CA LEU A 122 4.56 -18.17 -9.12
C LEU A 122 5.39 -16.94 -8.77
N ASP A 123 6.64 -17.20 -8.38
CA ASP A 123 7.69 -16.20 -8.29
C ASP A 123 8.94 -16.83 -8.90
N LEU A 124 9.29 -16.40 -10.12
CA LEU A 124 10.35 -16.98 -10.93
C LEU A 124 11.45 -15.96 -11.14
N SER A 125 12.67 -16.30 -10.74
CA SER A 125 13.88 -15.62 -11.20
C SER A 125 14.28 -16.20 -12.57
N ILE A 126 14.61 -15.32 -13.51
CA ILE A 126 14.87 -15.67 -14.90
C ILE A 126 16.33 -15.37 -15.23
N SER A 127 17.00 -16.32 -15.87
CA SER A 127 18.38 -16.13 -16.32
C SER A 127 18.46 -15.07 -17.42
N LYS A 128 19.56 -14.29 -17.43
CA LYS A 128 19.81 -13.21 -18.39
C LYS A 128 19.74 -13.65 -19.85
N ASP A 129 20.03 -14.91 -20.13
CA ASP A 129 20.02 -15.44 -21.50
C ASP A 129 18.67 -16.01 -21.96
N LYS A 130 17.66 -16.05 -21.09
CA LYS A 130 16.40 -16.74 -21.39
C LYS A 130 15.44 -15.91 -22.26
N PHE A 131 15.16 -14.68 -21.85
CA PHE A 131 14.26 -13.77 -22.55
C PHE A 131 14.95 -12.40 -22.69
N LYS A 132 15.71 -12.24 -23.78
CA LYS A 132 16.33 -10.95 -24.15
C LYS A 132 15.31 -10.09 -24.88
N LEU A 133 15.37 -8.79 -24.67
CA LEU A 133 14.44 -7.83 -25.21
C LEU A 133 15.20 -6.69 -25.90
N SER A 134 14.68 -6.29 -27.05
CA SER A 134 15.03 -5.04 -27.73
C SER A 134 13.97 -3.99 -27.42
N THR A 135 14.32 -2.71 -27.59
CA THR A 135 13.35 -1.62 -27.51
C THR A 135 12.18 -1.85 -28.47
N GLY A 136 10.96 -1.68 -27.99
CA GLY A 136 9.75 -1.86 -28.79
C GLY A 136 9.25 -3.30 -28.92
N ASP A 137 9.91 -4.28 -28.30
CA ASP A 137 9.37 -5.65 -28.21
C ASP A 137 8.12 -5.68 -27.34
N ILE A 138 7.09 -6.43 -27.76
CA ILE A 138 5.91 -6.66 -26.93
C ILE A 138 6.26 -7.67 -25.83
N ILE A 139 6.12 -7.24 -24.58
CA ILE A 139 6.43 -8.08 -23.42
C ILE A 139 5.16 -8.65 -22.77
N ALA A 140 4.07 -7.90 -22.82
CA ALA A 140 2.82 -8.25 -22.16
C ALA A 140 1.65 -7.40 -22.70
N TYR A 141 0.49 -7.62 -22.11
CA TYR A 141 -0.72 -6.84 -22.38
C TYR A 141 -1.31 -6.35 -21.06
N SER A 142 -1.77 -5.10 -21.05
CA SER A 142 -2.38 -4.48 -19.86
C SER A 142 -3.60 -5.27 -19.40
N GLY A 143 -3.95 -5.15 -18.13
CA GLY A 143 -5.08 -5.88 -17.62
C GLY A 143 -5.65 -5.30 -16.34
N ASN A 144 -6.25 -6.21 -15.57
CA ASN A 144 -6.83 -5.90 -14.28
C ASN A 144 -6.58 -7.04 -13.29
N SER A 145 -5.43 -7.74 -13.37
CA SER A 145 -5.13 -8.83 -12.44
C SER A 145 -4.66 -8.31 -11.07
N GLY A 146 -4.75 -9.15 -10.03
CA GLY A 146 -4.34 -8.79 -8.68
C GLY A 146 -5.23 -7.73 -8.01
N SER A 147 -4.66 -6.95 -7.10
CA SER A 147 -5.37 -5.92 -6.31
C SER A 147 -5.49 -4.60 -7.07
N SER A 148 -6.29 -4.61 -8.15
CA SER A 148 -6.60 -3.44 -8.99
C SER A 148 -8.11 -3.16 -9.05
N THR A 149 -8.50 -1.89 -9.07
CA THR A 149 -9.91 -1.43 -9.13
C THR A 149 -10.43 -1.27 -10.57
N GLY A 150 -9.57 -1.33 -11.58
CA GLY A 150 -9.96 -1.20 -12.98
C GLY A 150 -8.79 -1.38 -13.96
N PRO A 151 -9.05 -1.53 -15.27
CA PRO A 151 -7.99 -1.73 -16.26
C PRO A 151 -7.01 -0.56 -16.34
N HIS A 152 -5.73 -0.86 -16.14
CA HIS A 152 -4.61 0.08 -16.24
C HIS A 152 -3.28 -0.69 -16.37
N LEU A 153 -2.19 0.04 -16.64
CA LEU A 153 -0.83 -0.46 -16.47
C LEU A 153 -0.20 0.24 -15.26
N HIS A 154 0.16 -0.52 -14.23
CA HIS A 154 1.06 -0.03 -13.19
C HIS A 154 2.51 -0.22 -13.67
N PHE A 155 3.25 0.89 -13.73
CA PHE A 155 4.62 0.94 -14.25
C PHE A 155 5.57 1.53 -13.21
N GLU A 156 6.69 0.87 -12.99
CA GLU A 156 7.74 1.35 -12.09
C GLU A 156 9.09 1.36 -12.77
N ILE A 157 9.96 2.25 -12.29
CA ILE A 157 11.40 2.21 -12.52
C ILE A 157 12.05 2.00 -11.15
N ARG A 158 13.00 1.09 -11.05
CA ARG A 158 13.73 0.77 -9.82
C ARG A 158 15.23 0.81 -10.06
N ASP A 159 15.99 1.12 -9.02
CA ASP A 159 17.42 0.77 -8.99
C ASP A 159 17.54 -0.77 -8.95
N THR A 160 18.30 -1.36 -9.88
CA THR A 160 18.40 -2.83 -9.98
C THR A 160 19.03 -3.45 -8.74
N LYS A 161 19.97 -2.78 -8.07
CA LYS A 161 20.74 -3.33 -6.95
C LYS A 161 19.93 -3.30 -5.65
N THR A 162 19.30 -2.19 -5.34
CA THR A 162 18.53 -1.99 -4.10
C THR A 162 17.07 -2.41 -4.25
N GLN A 163 16.57 -2.48 -5.49
CA GLN A 163 15.14 -2.65 -5.82
C GLN A 163 14.26 -1.51 -5.27
N HIS A 164 14.85 -0.38 -4.89
CA HIS A 164 14.10 0.79 -4.48
C HIS A 164 13.42 1.40 -5.72
N PRO A 165 12.10 1.64 -5.67
CA PRO A 165 11.43 2.35 -6.73
C PRO A 165 11.84 3.82 -6.75
N LEU A 166 12.07 4.31 -7.96
CA LEU A 166 12.43 5.68 -8.30
C LEU A 166 11.20 6.34 -8.94
N ASN A 167 11.05 7.65 -8.76
CA ASN A 167 9.96 8.41 -9.35
C ASN A 167 10.02 8.36 -10.89
N PRO A 168 9.12 7.62 -11.59
CA PRO A 168 9.19 7.49 -13.04
C PRO A 168 8.91 8.80 -13.79
N MET A 169 8.34 9.80 -13.11
CA MET A 169 8.08 11.12 -13.68
C MET A 169 9.37 11.95 -13.88
N ASN A 170 10.52 11.45 -13.44
CA ASN A 170 11.83 12.02 -13.76
C ASN A 170 12.29 11.68 -15.20
N TRP A 171 11.61 10.76 -15.88
CA TRP A 171 11.84 10.43 -17.29
C TRP A 171 10.80 11.09 -18.20
N ASP A 172 11.23 11.47 -19.40
CA ASP A 172 10.37 12.16 -20.37
C ASP A 172 9.47 11.18 -21.14
N PHE A 173 8.35 10.81 -20.53
CA PHE A 173 7.27 10.08 -21.20
C PHE A 173 6.27 11.00 -21.92
N ASN A 174 6.55 12.31 -22.10
CA ASN A 174 5.61 13.28 -22.65
C ASN A 174 4.25 13.34 -21.90
N ILE A 175 4.25 13.10 -20.58
CA ILE A 175 3.06 13.27 -19.76
C ILE A 175 2.88 14.76 -19.48
N LYS A 176 1.76 15.33 -19.92
CA LYS A 176 1.51 16.77 -19.79
C LYS A 176 1.09 17.14 -18.37
N ASP A 177 1.84 18.06 -17.76
CA ASP A 177 1.48 18.66 -16.48
C ASP A 177 1.99 20.09 -16.32
N THR A 178 1.06 21.03 -16.27
CA THR A 178 1.30 22.48 -16.12
C THR A 178 0.56 23.05 -14.92
N LYS A 179 -0.18 22.21 -14.20
CA LYS A 179 -1.04 22.63 -13.09
C LYS A 179 -0.23 22.63 -11.81
N LYS A 180 -0.51 23.60 -10.96
CA LYS A 180 0.10 23.65 -9.63
C LYS A 180 -0.67 22.74 -8.69
N PRO A 181 0.01 22.11 -7.71
CA PRO A 181 -0.65 21.47 -6.60
C PRO A 181 -1.67 22.37 -5.89
N ILE A 182 -2.70 21.76 -5.32
CA ILE A 182 -3.73 22.46 -4.57
C ILE A 182 -3.54 22.20 -3.08
N ILE A 183 -3.18 23.24 -2.34
CA ILE A 183 -3.27 23.24 -0.87
C ILE A 183 -4.71 23.60 -0.48
N GLU A 184 -5.44 22.66 0.11
CA GLU A 184 -6.83 22.87 0.54
C GLU A 184 -6.87 23.54 1.93
N GLU A 185 -6.10 23.00 2.87
CA GLU A 185 -6.18 23.34 4.29
C GLU A 185 -4.79 23.22 4.94
N VAL A 186 -4.53 24.12 5.89
CA VAL A 186 -3.35 24.13 6.75
C VAL A 186 -3.80 23.91 8.19
N TYR A 187 -3.10 23.06 8.91
CA TYR A 187 -3.36 22.74 10.31
C TYR A 187 -2.21 23.24 11.16
N ILE A 188 -2.54 23.78 12.33
CA ILE A 188 -1.59 24.10 13.39
C ILE A 188 -1.86 23.11 14.52
N TYR A 189 -0.99 22.11 14.63
CA TYR A 189 -1.04 21.14 15.71
C TYR A 189 -0.36 21.73 16.94
N ASP A 190 -1.10 22.40 17.82
CA ASP A 190 -0.73 22.41 19.24
C ASP A 190 -0.86 20.96 19.72
N LEU A 191 0.20 20.43 20.35
CA LEU A 191 0.25 19.04 20.83
C LEU A 191 -0.89 18.68 21.79
N LYS A 192 -1.68 19.66 22.24
CA LYS A 192 -2.93 19.47 22.99
C LYS A 192 -4.19 19.61 22.13
N ASN A 193 -4.30 20.65 21.32
CA ASN A 193 -5.51 20.98 20.56
C ASN A 193 -5.19 21.52 19.16
N PRO A 194 -5.30 20.70 18.10
CA PRO A 194 -5.05 21.18 16.75
C PRO A 194 -6.11 22.19 16.31
N MET A 195 -5.66 23.26 15.67
CA MET A 195 -6.51 24.25 15.00
C MET A 195 -6.38 24.11 13.47
N LYS A 196 -7.50 24.20 12.77
CA LYS A 196 -7.58 24.14 11.31
C LYS A 196 -7.72 25.53 10.72
N ILE A 197 -7.02 25.77 9.61
CA ILE A 197 -7.08 26.98 8.83
C ILE A 197 -7.31 26.63 7.34
N THR A 198 -8.42 27.08 6.78
CA THR A 198 -8.72 26.84 5.35
C THR A 198 -7.89 27.76 4.46
N LYS A 199 -7.56 27.31 3.23
CA LYS A 199 -6.75 28.07 2.26
C LYS A 199 -7.10 29.56 2.21
N GLN A 200 -6.16 30.38 2.67
CA GLN A 200 -6.12 31.83 2.47
C GLN A 200 -4.68 32.21 2.11
N LYS A 201 -4.50 33.11 1.14
CA LYS A 201 -3.18 33.46 0.58
C LYS A 201 -2.23 34.07 1.62
N MET A 202 -2.79 34.83 2.55
CA MET A 202 -2.13 35.46 3.68
C MET A 202 -3.08 35.44 4.86
N ILE A 203 -2.57 35.09 6.03
CA ILE A 203 -3.32 35.11 7.29
C ILE A 203 -2.48 35.89 8.28
N ASN A 204 -3.10 36.87 8.91
CA ASN A 204 -2.49 37.68 9.95
C ASN A 204 -3.20 37.37 11.27
N ASP A 205 -2.57 37.74 12.39
CA ASP A 205 -3.15 37.72 13.73
C ASP A 205 -3.44 36.32 14.32
N ILE A 206 -2.77 35.28 13.83
CA ILE A 206 -2.79 33.97 14.49
C ILE A 206 -1.93 34.08 15.76
N ASN A 207 -2.53 33.81 16.92
CA ASN A 207 -1.78 33.71 18.17
C ASN A 207 -1.48 32.24 18.46
N ILE A 208 -0.20 31.91 18.64
CA ILE A 208 0.24 30.55 18.94
C ILE A 208 1.06 30.59 20.23
N SER A 209 0.90 29.58 21.07
CA SER A 209 1.68 29.40 22.28
C SER A 209 2.14 27.96 22.44
N GLY A 210 3.27 27.78 23.11
CA GLY A 210 3.82 26.44 23.37
C GLY A 210 4.40 25.75 22.14
N SER A 211 4.56 24.43 22.23
CA SER A 211 5.11 23.63 21.12
C SER A 211 4.03 23.33 20.09
N PHE A 212 4.31 23.62 18.82
CA PHE A 212 3.37 23.35 17.74
C PHE A 212 4.04 22.81 16.48
N ALA A 213 3.25 22.21 15.60
CA ALA A 213 3.70 21.75 14.29
C ALA A 213 2.67 22.10 13.19
N ILE A 214 3.08 21.97 11.94
CA ILE A 214 2.21 22.25 10.79
C ILE A 214 1.67 20.95 10.19
N GLY A 215 0.41 20.96 9.77
CA GLY A 215 -0.20 19.95 8.92
C GLY A 215 -0.70 20.53 7.63
N ILE A 216 -0.74 19.73 6.57
CA ILE A 216 -1.20 20.20 5.26
C ILE A 216 -2.09 19.14 4.63
N LYS A 217 -3.27 19.57 4.19
CA LYS A 217 -4.11 18.80 3.27
C LYS A 217 -3.90 19.37 1.86
N ALA A 218 -3.22 18.62 1.02
CA ALA A 218 -2.91 19.01 -0.34
C ALA A 218 -2.99 17.80 -1.28
N HIS A 219 -3.21 18.09 -2.56
CA HIS A 219 -3.18 17.11 -3.63
C HIS A 219 -2.75 17.78 -4.92
N ASP A 220 -2.25 16.98 -5.85
CA ASP A 220 -1.92 17.41 -7.19
C ASP A 220 -3.02 17.00 -8.21
N ILE A 221 -3.05 17.63 -9.38
CA ILE A 221 -3.97 17.29 -10.49
C ILE A 221 -3.24 17.56 -11.81
N LEU A 222 -3.10 16.54 -12.67
CA LEU A 222 -2.48 16.70 -13.99
C LEU A 222 -3.42 17.39 -15.01
N ASP A 223 -2.89 17.84 -16.14
CA ASP A 223 -3.66 18.49 -17.22
C ASP A 223 -4.83 17.64 -17.72
N LEU A 224 -4.53 16.39 -18.10
CA LEU A 224 -5.42 15.50 -18.84
C LEU A 224 -6.27 14.58 -17.95
N ALA A 225 -6.20 14.73 -16.63
CA ALA A 225 -6.89 13.88 -15.68
C ALA A 225 -7.38 14.68 -14.46
N GLN A 226 -8.59 14.38 -13.98
CA GLN A 226 -9.18 15.05 -12.80
C GLN A 226 -8.99 14.27 -11.48
N ASN A 227 -8.37 13.09 -11.52
CA ASN A 227 -8.03 12.37 -10.29
C ASN A 227 -7.03 13.18 -9.46
N LYS A 228 -7.21 13.13 -8.14
CA LYS A 228 -6.27 13.72 -7.18
C LYS A 228 -5.03 12.84 -7.10
N ASN A 229 -3.87 13.44 -7.26
CA ASN A 229 -2.57 12.80 -7.22
C ASN A 229 -1.79 13.18 -5.96
N GLY A 230 -0.69 12.47 -5.75
CA GLY A 230 0.20 12.66 -4.61
C GLY A 230 1.00 13.96 -4.72
N ILE A 231 1.48 14.44 -3.58
CA ILE A 231 2.40 15.57 -3.54
C ILE A 231 3.83 15.02 -3.59
N ASN A 232 4.68 15.62 -4.44
CA ASN A 232 6.08 15.22 -4.56
C ASN A 232 6.96 15.85 -3.47
N THR A 233 6.78 17.15 -3.22
CA THR A 233 7.62 17.89 -2.27
C THR A 233 6.78 18.81 -1.37
N ILE A 234 7.13 18.86 -0.08
CA ILE A 234 6.62 19.84 0.88
C ILE A 234 7.80 20.48 1.60
N LYS A 235 7.90 21.81 1.54
CA LYS A 235 8.90 22.60 2.27
C LYS A 235 8.20 23.59 3.19
N ILE A 236 8.64 23.66 4.44
CA ILE A 236 8.18 24.66 5.41
C ILE A 236 9.37 25.51 5.82
N TYR A 237 9.20 26.82 5.71
CA TYR A 237 10.17 27.80 6.14
C TYR A 237 9.63 28.58 7.33
N LEU A 238 10.46 28.72 8.36
CA LEU A 238 10.23 29.62 9.49
C LEU A 238 11.18 30.80 9.36
N ASN A 239 10.66 32.02 9.24
CA ASN A 239 11.46 33.24 9.03
C ASN A 239 12.51 33.10 7.90
N ASN A 240 12.10 32.48 6.78
CA ASN A 240 12.94 32.15 5.61
C ASN A 240 13.98 31.05 5.78
N GLN A 241 14.15 30.47 6.96
CA GLN A 241 14.98 29.28 7.16
C GLN A 241 14.18 28.02 6.87
N LEU A 242 14.73 27.10 6.07
CA LEU A 242 14.12 25.79 5.83
C LEU A 242 14.08 25.00 7.14
N TYR A 243 12.88 24.56 7.52
CA TYR A 243 12.61 23.93 8.81
C TYR A 243 12.17 22.47 8.66
N TYR A 244 11.45 22.18 7.57
CA TYR A 244 10.97 20.86 7.22
C TYR A 244 11.00 20.69 5.71
N HIS A 245 11.52 19.57 5.24
CA HIS A 245 11.57 19.20 3.82
C HIS A 245 11.24 17.72 3.64
N TYR A 246 10.03 17.46 3.14
CA TYR A 246 9.60 16.17 2.61
C TYR A 246 9.80 16.17 1.09
N ASP A 247 10.46 15.15 0.56
CA ASP A 247 10.68 14.96 -0.87
C ASP A 247 10.71 13.46 -1.22
N ILE A 248 9.76 13.03 -2.06
CA ILE A 248 9.60 11.64 -2.47
C ILE A 248 10.10 11.40 -3.90
N GLN A 249 11.39 11.10 -4.02
CA GLN A 249 12.03 10.70 -5.28
C GLN A 249 12.34 9.19 -5.35
N GLU A 250 12.54 8.58 -4.19
CA GLU A 250 12.88 7.18 -3.99
C GLU A 250 12.41 6.78 -2.60
N PHE A 251 12.09 5.50 -2.38
CA PHE A 251 11.87 4.96 -1.05
C PHE A 251 12.19 3.46 -0.99
N SER A 252 12.34 2.91 0.22
CA SER A 252 12.43 1.46 0.41
C SER A 252 11.06 0.84 0.67
N PHE A 253 10.75 -0.33 0.11
CA PHE A 253 9.50 -1.05 0.43
C PHE A 253 9.35 -1.36 1.93
N ASN A 254 10.47 -1.46 2.65
CA ASN A 254 10.49 -1.78 4.08
C ASN A 254 10.01 -0.62 4.97
N GLU A 255 10.13 0.62 4.50
CA GLU A 255 9.74 1.80 5.29
C GLU A 255 8.32 2.29 4.98
N THR A 256 7.68 1.82 3.90
CA THR A 256 6.43 2.44 3.42
C THR A 256 5.31 2.43 4.45
N LYS A 257 5.28 1.49 5.39
CA LYS A 257 4.23 1.45 6.42
C LYS A 257 4.26 2.65 7.38
N TYR A 258 5.40 3.32 7.50
CA TYR A 258 5.53 4.57 8.26
C TYR A 258 4.66 5.72 7.73
N ILE A 259 4.05 5.59 6.54
CA ILE A 259 3.06 6.57 6.09
C ILE A 259 1.89 6.74 7.07
N ASN A 260 1.59 5.73 7.89
CA ASN A 260 0.52 5.83 8.87
C ASN A 260 0.86 6.84 9.98
N SER A 261 2.15 7.10 10.21
CA SER A 261 2.63 8.19 11.06
C SER A 261 2.99 9.46 10.29
N LEU A 262 3.09 9.42 8.95
CA LEU A 262 3.22 10.62 8.12
C LEU A 262 1.90 11.40 8.06
N ILE A 263 0.76 10.71 8.17
CA ILE A 263 -0.56 11.35 8.15
C ILE A 263 -1.18 11.49 9.54
N ASP A 264 -2.17 12.37 9.63
CA ASP A 264 -3.16 12.33 10.70
C ASP A 264 -4.04 11.09 10.56
N PHE A 265 -3.60 9.99 11.17
CA PHE A 265 -4.27 8.70 11.05
C PHE A 265 -5.67 8.71 11.68
N LYS A 266 -5.86 9.47 12.75
CA LYS A 266 -7.16 9.62 13.41
C LYS A 266 -8.16 10.32 12.50
N GLU A 267 -7.74 11.38 11.82
CA GLU A 267 -8.59 12.05 10.83
C GLU A 267 -8.86 11.14 9.63
N TYR A 268 -7.87 10.38 9.18
CA TYR A 268 -8.03 9.42 8.09
C TYR A 268 -9.02 8.29 8.45
N THR A 269 -8.99 7.74 9.65
CA THR A 269 -9.91 6.65 10.04
C THR A 269 -11.35 7.15 10.10
N LYS A 270 -11.58 8.36 10.67
CA LYS A 270 -12.91 8.96 10.83
C LYS A 270 -13.50 9.50 9.54
N ASN A 271 -12.74 10.35 8.84
CA ASN A 271 -13.26 11.20 7.78
C ASN A 271 -12.66 10.88 6.40
N LYS A 272 -11.75 9.89 6.32
CA LYS A 272 -11.04 9.51 5.09
C LYS A 272 -10.25 10.67 4.47
N GLN A 273 -9.87 11.66 5.28
CA GLN A 273 -9.01 12.77 4.85
C GLN A 273 -7.56 12.47 5.20
N ARG A 274 -6.64 12.70 4.26
CA ARG A 274 -5.20 12.57 4.48
C ARG A 274 -4.61 13.95 4.69
N ILE A 275 -4.16 14.21 5.91
CA ILE A 275 -3.42 15.43 6.27
C ILE A 275 -1.97 14.98 6.48
N TYR A 276 -1.03 15.55 5.74
CA TYR A 276 0.39 15.36 5.97
C TYR A 276 0.76 16.07 7.27
N LYS A 277 1.23 15.31 8.26
CA LYS A 277 1.87 15.86 9.45
C LYS A 277 3.27 16.27 9.05
N CYS A 278 3.52 17.58 8.99
CA CYS A 278 4.83 18.11 8.65
C CYS A 278 5.75 18.14 9.89
N TYR A 279 5.69 17.06 10.65
CA TYR A 279 6.54 16.73 11.79
C TYR A 279 6.64 15.21 11.90
N VAL A 280 7.71 14.72 12.55
CA VAL A 280 8.08 13.31 12.54
C VAL A 280 7.90 12.72 13.94
N GLU A 281 7.09 11.67 14.04
CA GLU A 281 6.90 10.92 15.30
C GLU A 281 8.12 10.08 15.65
N LYS A 282 8.30 9.78 16.95
CA LYS A 282 9.50 9.17 17.56
C LYS A 282 10.07 7.97 16.81
N ASN A 283 9.21 7.07 16.34
CA ASN A 283 9.62 5.85 15.64
C ASN A 283 9.43 5.90 14.12
N ASN A 284 9.05 7.04 13.52
CA ASN A 284 8.93 7.15 12.07
C ASN A 284 10.34 7.20 11.43
N GLN A 285 10.57 6.34 10.43
CA GLN A 285 11.89 6.15 9.80
C GLN A 285 11.87 6.38 8.28
N LEU A 286 10.92 7.14 7.75
CA LEU A 286 10.88 7.40 6.31
C LEU A 286 12.12 8.19 5.85
N SER A 287 12.76 7.71 4.78
CA SER A 287 13.91 8.34 4.11
C SER A 287 13.58 9.59 3.27
N VAL A 288 12.29 9.92 3.16
CA VAL A 288 11.75 11.06 2.40
C VAL A 288 12.01 12.42 3.07
N TYR A 289 12.40 12.44 4.35
CA TYR A 289 12.74 13.68 5.05
C TYR A 289 14.19 14.08 4.75
N LYS A 290 14.39 15.18 4.01
CA LYS A 290 15.73 15.63 3.57
C LYS A 290 16.35 16.68 4.50
N GLU A 291 15.52 17.56 5.04
CA GLU A 291 15.91 18.52 6.07
C GLU A 291 14.84 18.59 7.16
N LEU A 292 15.27 18.56 8.41
CA LEU A 292 14.38 18.45 9.54
C LEU A 292 14.98 19.12 10.78
N VAL A 293 14.43 20.27 11.16
CA VAL A 293 14.79 20.96 12.41
C VAL A 293 13.82 20.52 13.50
N ASN A 294 14.34 20.00 14.61
CA ASN A 294 13.55 19.56 15.77
C ASN A 294 12.33 18.69 15.41
N ASN A 295 12.53 17.73 14.48
CA ASN A 295 11.45 16.86 13.98
C ASN A 295 10.25 17.60 13.37
N GLY A 296 10.42 18.84 12.89
CA GLY A 296 9.32 19.67 12.36
C GLY A 296 8.45 20.31 13.44
N ILE A 297 8.82 20.16 14.71
CA ILE A 297 8.15 20.78 15.86
C ILE A 297 8.81 22.13 16.14
N ILE A 298 8.02 23.20 16.12
CA ILE A 298 8.46 24.56 16.42
C ILE A 298 8.29 24.79 17.92
N THR A 299 9.40 25.09 18.59
CA THR A 299 9.45 25.29 20.05
C THR A 299 10.37 26.45 20.39
N SER A 300 10.11 27.12 21.52
CA SER A 300 11.06 28.06 22.15
C SER A 300 11.57 29.17 21.22
N ILE A 301 10.68 29.73 20.41
CA ILE A 301 10.97 30.90 19.58
C ILE A 301 10.69 32.21 20.34
N GLU A 302 11.31 33.30 19.90
CA GLU A 302 11.16 34.61 20.53
C GLU A 302 9.70 35.07 20.58
N GLU A 303 9.30 35.79 21.63
CA GLU A 303 7.96 36.36 21.74
C GLU A 303 7.80 37.57 20.81
N LYS A 304 7.60 37.29 19.53
CA LYS A 304 7.38 38.31 18.50
C LYS A 304 6.55 37.75 17.35
N SER A 305 6.45 38.56 16.30
CA SER A 305 5.83 38.16 15.05
C SER A 305 6.81 37.31 14.23
N HIS A 306 6.32 36.16 13.75
CA HIS A 306 7.07 35.20 12.94
C HIS A 306 6.31 34.90 11.66
N LYS A 307 7.04 34.50 10.61
CA LYS A 307 6.48 34.14 9.31
C LYS A 307 6.66 32.66 9.03
N ILE A 308 5.59 31.99 8.64
CA ILE A 308 5.63 30.66 8.03
C ILE A 308 5.37 30.79 6.53
N LYS A 309 6.20 30.11 5.74
CA LYS A 309 5.98 29.91 4.30
C LYS A 309 5.96 28.42 4.01
N ILE A 310 4.87 27.97 3.42
CA ILE A 310 4.66 26.60 2.96
C ILE A 310 4.81 26.60 1.44
N VAL A 311 5.62 25.69 0.92
CA VAL A 311 5.83 25.47 -0.51
C VAL A 311 5.51 24.02 -0.83
N VAL A 312 4.63 23.79 -1.78
CA VAL A 312 4.23 22.46 -2.25
C VAL A 312 4.51 22.36 -3.74
N GLU A 313 5.20 21.29 -4.14
CA GLU A 313 5.62 21.05 -5.53
C GLU A 313 5.15 19.66 -5.99
N ASP A 314 4.76 19.55 -7.26
CA ASP A 314 4.56 18.26 -7.94
C ASP A 314 5.88 17.72 -8.53
N SER A 315 5.82 16.59 -9.24
CA SER A 315 6.99 15.97 -9.87
C SER A 315 7.58 16.82 -11.00
N TYR A 316 6.78 17.67 -11.66
CA TYR A 316 7.21 18.59 -12.72
C TYR A 316 7.61 19.97 -12.22
N LYS A 317 7.71 20.14 -10.90
CA LYS A 317 8.10 21.37 -10.21
C LYS A 317 7.12 22.53 -10.37
N ASN A 318 5.87 22.27 -10.77
CA ASN A 318 4.81 23.27 -10.60
C ASN A 318 4.61 23.51 -9.10
N THR A 319 4.56 24.78 -8.70
CA THR A 319 4.69 25.16 -7.30
C THR A 319 3.51 26.00 -6.83
N GLU A 320 2.94 25.63 -5.69
CA GLU A 320 1.99 26.43 -4.92
C GLU A 320 2.59 26.89 -3.59
N LYS A 321 2.27 28.12 -3.17
CA LYS A 321 2.82 28.72 -1.94
C LYS A 321 1.71 29.35 -1.10
N ILE A 322 1.79 29.15 0.20
CA ILE A 322 0.98 29.86 1.20
C ILE A 322 1.89 30.43 2.26
N GLU A 323 1.59 31.64 2.70
CA GLU A 323 2.34 32.32 3.74
C GLU A 323 1.38 32.86 4.80
N PHE A 324 1.82 32.86 6.05
CA PHE A 324 1.09 33.53 7.12
C PHE A 324 2.02 34.04 8.19
N ILE A 325 1.54 35.06 8.90
CA ILE A 325 2.21 35.67 10.03
C ILE A 325 1.49 35.24 11.30
N PHE A 326 2.25 34.90 12.33
CA PHE A 326 1.71 34.55 13.63
C PHE A 326 2.47 35.27 14.74
N ASN A 327 1.78 35.59 15.81
CA ASN A 327 2.37 36.13 17.03
C ASN A 327 2.57 34.98 18.01
N TYR A 328 3.82 34.79 18.44
CA TYR A 328 4.16 33.75 19.40
C TYR A 328 4.12 34.30 20.83
N LYS A 329 3.50 33.55 21.74
CA LYS A 329 3.57 33.80 23.19
C LYS A 329 4.17 32.59 23.88
N ASN A 330 5.21 32.81 24.66
CA ASN A 330 5.86 31.76 25.41
C ASN A 330 5.05 31.52 26.69
N THR A 331 4.19 30.52 26.67
CA THR A 331 3.50 30.07 27.89
C THR A 331 4.44 29.21 28.72
N GLU A 332 4.55 29.50 30.02
CA GLU A 332 5.25 28.63 30.97
C GLU A 332 4.69 27.20 30.97
N LYS A 333 5.57 26.26 31.32
CA LYS A 333 5.31 24.81 31.34
C LYS A 333 3.94 24.48 31.93
N ILE A 334 3.12 23.78 31.15
CA ILE A 334 1.90 23.18 31.68
C ILE A 334 2.26 21.93 32.48
N ASP A 335 1.68 21.84 33.68
CA ASP A 335 1.81 20.70 34.58
C ASP A 335 1.52 19.35 33.90
N LEU A 336 2.39 18.40 34.20
CA LEU A 336 2.22 16.99 33.87
C LEU A 336 1.01 16.45 34.63
N VAL A 337 -0.09 16.19 33.91
CA VAL A 337 -1.17 15.36 34.43
C VAL A 337 -0.60 13.97 34.68
N LYS A 338 -0.46 13.58 35.96
CA LYS A 338 -0.08 12.23 36.37
C LYS A 338 -1.27 11.27 36.33
N SER A 339 -0.94 10.00 36.12
CA SER A 339 -1.72 8.77 36.37
C SER A 339 -2.70 8.29 35.29
N LYS A 340 -2.19 8.07 34.08
CA LYS A 340 -2.71 6.99 33.22
C LYS A 340 -1.55 6.13 32.74
N GLU A 341 -1.81 4.85 32.54
CA GLU A 341 -0.80 3.92 32.04
C GLU A 341 -0.44 4.28 30.59
N ILE A 342 0.86 4.50 30.35
CA ILE A 342 1.41 4.89 29.05
C ILE A 342 2.22 3.71 28.51
N ILE A 343 1.99 3.38 27.26
CA ILE A 343 2.80 2.45 26.48
C ILE A 343 3.95 3.25 25.86
N ASP A 344 5.18 3.01 26.32
CA ASP A 344 6.39 3.49 25.64
C ASP A 344 6.56 2.70 24.35
N CYS A 345 6.53 3.39 23.22
CA CYS A 345 6.62 2.75 21.91
C CYS A 345 7.96 2.06 21.66
N ASN A 346 8.98 2.29 22.48
CA ASN A 346 10.29 1.64 22.40
C ASN A 346 10.47 0.44 23.33
N GLN A 347 9.46 0.11 24.14
CA GLN A 347 9.51 -1.03 25.05
C GLN A 347 8.45 -2.06 24.67
N ASP A 348 8.70 -3.31 25.06
CA ASP A 348 7.67 -4.33 25.01
C ASP A 348 6.64 -4.01 26.10
N TYR A 349 5.36 -4.13 25.78
CA TYR A 349 4.27 -3.86 26.71
C TYR A 349 3.43 -5.12 26.89
N LYS A 350 3.10 -5.42 28.16
CA LYS A 350 2.31 -6.57 28.57
C LYS A 350 1.18 -6.10 29.47
N PHE A 351 -0.02 -6.59 29.19
CA PHE A 351 -1.17 -6.46 30.06
C PHE A 351 -1.80 -7.84 30.19
N GLU A 352 -2.16 -8.24 31.41
CA GLU A 352 -2.80 -9.53 31.68
C GLU A 352 -3.83 -9.36 32.80
N ASN A 353 -4.99 -9.97 32.62
CA ASN A 353 -5.98 -10.19 33.65
C ASN A 353 -6.55 -11.63 33.50
N GLU A 354 -7.61 -11.95 34.24
CA GLU A 354 -8.20 -13.30 34.23
C GLU A 354 -8.64 -13.78 32.84
N ASN A 355 -9.15 -12.88 32.00
CA ASN A 355 -9.78 -13.20 30.72
C ASN A 355 -8.93 -12.82 29.50
N LEU A 356 -7.95 -11.94 29.67
CA LEU A 356 -7.28 -11.23 28.58
C LEU A 356 -5.77 -11.18 28.79
N GLU A 357 -5.01 -11.55 27.75
CA GLU A 357 -3.58 -11.25 27.66
C GLU A 357 -3.31 -10.41 26.42
N ILE A 358 -2.52 -9.34 26.58
CA ILE A 358 -2.10 -8.46 25.50
C ILE A 358 -0.57 -8.36 25.55
N PHE A 359 0.05 -8.59 24.42
CA PHE A 359 1.48 -8.31 24.24
C PHE A 359 1.68 -7.43 23.01
N ILE A 360 2.19 -6.22 23.22
CA ILE A 360 2.55 -5.27 22.18
C ILE A 360 4.08 -5.23 22.10
N PRO A 361 4.68 -5.79 21.04
CA PRO A 361 6.14 -5.75 20.86
C PRO A 361 6.65 -4.31 20.76
N LYS A 362 7.90 -4.06 21.16
CA LYS A 362 8.56 -2.78 20.94
C LYS A 362 8.57 -2.38 19.46
N LYS A 363 8.46 -1.08 19.22
CA LYS A 363 8.35 -0.45 17.88
C LYS A 363 7.11 -0.90 17.10
N SER A 364 6.06 -1.39 17.79
CA SER A 364 4.75 -1.61 17.16
C SER A 364 3.96 -0.32 17.02
N LEU A 365 4.24 0.69 17.85
CA LEU A 365 3.64 2.01 17.83
C LEU A 365 4.64 3.04 17.29
N TYR A 366 4.12 4.10 16.66
CA TYR A 366 4.93 5.18 16.10
C TYR A 366 5.31 6.26 17.13
N GLN A 367 4.49 6.39 18.17
CA GLN A 367 4.70 7.26 19.32
C GLN A 367 4.11 6.62 20.58
N ASP A 368 4.47 7.15 21.74
CA ASP A 368 3.91 6.70 23.01
C ASP A 368 2.39 6.89 23.01
N CYS A 369 1.65 5.94 23.57
CA CYS A 369 0.19 6.00 23.59
C CYS A 369 -0.39 5.61 24.94
N MET A 370 -1.54 6.16 25.28
CA MET A 370 -2.26 5.78 26.49
C MET A 370 -2.86 4.39 26.32
N PHE A 371 -2.63 3.48 27.27
CA PHE A 371 -3.32 2.21 27.28
C PHE A 371 -4.77 2.40 27.73
N SER A 372 -5.68 1.67 27.08
CA SER A 372 -7.09 1.59 27.49
C SER A 372 -7.67 0.28 27.02
N TYR A 373 -8.40 -0.40 27.90
CA TYR A 373 -9.26 -1.51 27.52
C TYR A 373 -10.66 -1.35 28.14
N LYS A 374 -11.66 -1.95 27.51
CA LYS A 374 -13.03 -2.03 28.03
C LYS A 374 -13.60 -3.41 27.75
N GLU A 375 -14.18 -4.03 28.76
CA GLU A 375 -14.93 -5.28 28.68
C GLU A 375 -16.43 -4.97 28.70
N ASN A 376 -17.19 -5.65 27.85
CA ASN A 376 -18.64 -5.50 27.76
C ASN A 376 -19.28 -6.88 27.58
N ASN A 377 -19.94 -7.37 28.62
CA ASN A 377 -20.61 -8.67 28.61
C ASN A 377 -21.97 -8.51 27.94
N LYS A 378 -22.18 -9.19 26.81
CA LYS A 378 -23.51 -9.27 26.17
C LYS A 378 -24.27 -10.49 26.67
N ASN A 379 -25.60 -10.40 26.69
CA ASN A 379 -26.50 -11.42 27.22
C ASN A 379 -26.40 -12.79 26.50
N ASP A 380 -25.79 -12.85 25.31
CA ASP A 380 -25.68 -14.06 24.47
C ASP A 380 -24.34 -14.80 24.62
N ASN A 381 -23.67 -14.73 25.79
CA ASN A 381 -22.36 -15.36 26.05
C ASN A 381 -21.24 -14.94 25.08
N HIS A 382 -21.29 -13.69 24.62
CA HIS A 382 -20.23 -13.08 23.82
C HIS A 382 -19.70 -11.84 24.54
N THR A 383 -18.51 -11.99 25.13
CA THR A 383 -17.81 -10.85 25.72
C THR A 383 -17.06 -10.06 24.65
N GLU A 384 -17.24 -8.75 24.64
CA GLU A 384 -16.55 -7.83 23.74
C GLU A 384 -15.41 -7.10 24.47
N TYR A 385 -14.20 -7.20 23.93
CA TYR A 385 -13.00 -6.53 24.43
C TYR A 385 -12.57 -5.42 23.48
N THR A 386 -12.75 -4.16 23.91
CA THR A 386 -12.21 -3.01 23.16
C THR A 386 -10.82 -2.69 23.69
N ILE A 387 -9.79 -2.83 22.85
CA ILE A 387 -8.37 -2.65 23.19
C ILE A 387 -7.83 -1.52 22.34
N ILE A 388 -7.71 -0.33 22.92
CA ILE A 388 -7.37 0.93 22.24
C ILE A 388 -8.32 1.19 21.04
N THR A 389 -8.51 2.44 20.65
CA THR A 389 -9.33 2.72 19.46
C THR A 389 -8.55 2.39 18.18
N ASN A 390 -9.24 2.05 17.10
CA ASN A 390 -8.63 1.84 15.78
C ASN A 390 -8.06 3.14 15.15
N GLU A 391 -8.11 4.26 15.88
CA GLU A 391 -7.53 5.55 15.53
C GLU A 391 -6.01 5.60 15.76
N ILE A 392 -5.46 4.63 16.49
CA ILE A 392 -4.01 4.48 16.70
C ILE A 392 -3.47 3.43 15.72
N PRO A 393 -2.59 3.81 14.78
CA PRO A 393 -2.07 2.86 13.81
C PRO A 393 -0.99 1.97 14.43
N LEU A 394 -0.96 0.71 13.98
CA LEU A 394 0.06 -0.26 14.36
C LEU A 394 1.04 -0.53 13.21
N HIS A 395 2.34 -0.44 13.52
CA HIS A 395 3.42 -0.83 12.64
C HIS A 395 3.61 -2.35 12.60
N LYS A 396 3.56 -3.03 13.76
CA LYS A 396 3.59 -4.49 13.87
C LYS A 396 2.28 -5.01 14.46
N LYS A 397 1.96 -6.27 14.19
CA LYS A 397 0.85 -6.95 14.88
C LYS A 397 1.15 -7.03 16.38
N PHE A 398 0.11 -7.02 17.19
CA PHE A 398 0.21 -7.36 18.61
C PHE A 398 -0.38 -8.77 18.84
N ASN A 399 -0.08 -9.37 19.99
CA ASN A 399 -0.67 -10.65 20.36
C ASN A 399 -1.82 -10.40 21.32
N LEU A 400 -2.91 -11.14 21.10
CA LEU A 400 -4.12 -11.10 21.90
C LEU A 400 -4.51 -12.52 22.26
N SER A 401 -4.62 -12.82 23.54
CA SER A 401 -5.19 -14.07 24.04
C SER A 401 -6.50 -13.76 24.76
N ILE A 402 -7.58 -14.44 24.40
CA ILE A 402 -8.88 -14.33 25.08
C ILE A 402 -9.24 -15.70 25.66
N LYS A 403 -9.51 -15.75 26.96
CA LYS A 403 -10.10 -16.93 27.60
C LYS A 403 -11.61 -16.93 27.28
N PRO A 404 -12.17 -18.02 26.72
CA PRO A 404 -13.61 -18.11 26.51
C PRO A 404 -14.37 -18.14 27.83
N ASP A 405 -15.63 -17.72 27.78
CA ASP A 405 -16.56 -17.83 28.90
C ASP A 405 -16.78 -19.30 29.28
N GLU A 406 -16.89 -19.60 30.58
CA GLU A 406 -16.92 -20.98 31.12
C GLU A 406 -18.10 -21.83 30.60
N ASN A 407 -19.15 -21.19 30.09
CA ASN A 407 -20.38 -21.83 29.63
C ASN A 407 -20.34 -22.27 28.16
N ILE A 408 -19.22 -22.08 27.45
CA ILE A 408 -19.10 -22.43 26.03
C ILE A 408 -18.71 -23.90 25.86
N SER A 409 -19.58 -24.67 25.21
CA SER A 409 -19.28 -26.03 24.74
C SER A 409 -18.32 -25.99 23.55
N ASN A 410 -17.28 -26.84 23.55
CA ASN A 410 -16.24 -26.94 22.51
C ASN A 410 -15.49 -25.62 22.21
N PRO A 411 -14.87 -25.00 23.22
CA PRO A 411 -14.19 -23.72 23.08
C PRO A 411 -13.03 -23.73 22.05
N GLU A 412 -12.50 -24.91 21.71
CA GLU A 412 -11.49 -25.11 20.68
C GLU A 412 -11.98 -24.77 19.26
N ASN A 413 -13.29 -24.74 19.01
CA ASN A 413 -13.89 -24.38 17.73
C ASN A 413 -14.11 -22.86 17.57
N LEU A 414 -13.83 -22.07 18.61
CA LEU A 414 -13.97 -20.64 18.55
C LEU A 414 -12.89 -20.00 17.68
N ILE A 415 -13.28 -18.93 17.00
CA ILE A 415 -12.40 -18.05 16.26
C ILE A 415 -12.47 -16.64 16.82
N MET A 416 -11.37 -15.90 16.67
CA MET A 416 -11.32 -14.49 17.03
C MET A 416 -11.79 -13.63 15.85
N VAL A 417 -12.69 -12.69 16.13
CA VAL A 417 -13.10 -11.67 15.15
C VAL A 417 -12.92 -10.27 15.71
N ARG A 418 -12.55 -9.33 14.84
CA ARG A 418 -12.59 -7.89 15.13
C ARG A 418 -13.88 -7.32 14.59
N LEU A 419 -14.63 -6.62 15.42
CA LEU A 419 -15.88 -5.96 15.03
C LEU A 419 -15.55 -4.63 14.33
N ASP A 420 -16.19 -4.38 13.18
CA ASP A 420 -16.03 -3.15 12.41
C ASP A 420 -17.38 -2.69 11.85
N LYS A 421 -18.02 -1.74 12.54
CA LYS A 421 -19.37 -1.23 12.24
C LYS A 421 -20.42 -2.36 12.14
N ASN A 422 -20.63 -2.90 10.94
CA ASN A 422 -21.64 -3.92 10.63
C ASN A 422 -21.01 -5.28 10.25
N ASP A 423 -19.67 -5.36 10.19
CA ASP A 423 -18.95 -6.55 9.74
C ASP A 423 -18.07 -7.13 10.87
N SER A 424 -17.85 -8.44 10.80
CA SER A 424 -16.88 -9.17 11.63
C SER A 424 -15.69 -9.57 10.76
N ILE A 425 -14.50 -9.10 11.12
CA ILE A 425 -13.28 -9.41 10.38
C ILE A 425 -12.53 -10.51 11.11
N TYR A 426 -12.41 -11.66 10.46
CA TYR A 426 -11.62 -12.78 10.96
C TYR A 426 -10.19 -12.36 11.32
N VAL A 427 -9.78 -12.70 12.54
CA VAL A 427 -8.40 -12.60 13.01
C VAL A 427 -7.85 -14.01 13.04
N LYS A 428 -6.77 -14.26 12.29
CA LYS A 428 -6.09 -15.57 12.34
C LYS A 428 -5.72 -15.88 13.78
N SER A 429 -6.35 -16.93 14.31
CA SER A 429 -6.26 -17.35 15.70
C SER A 429 -6.23 -18.87 15.82
N LYS A 430 -5.83 -19.36 16.99
CA LYS A 430 -5.78 -20.78 17.32
C LYS A 430 -6.09 -21.00 18.80
N TRP A 431 -6.58 -22.18 19.14
CA TRP A 431 -6.75 -22.64 20.51
C TRP A 431 -5.41 -23.10 21.10
N GLU A 432 -4.96 -22.46 22.18
CA GLU A 432 -3.75 -22.84 22.93
C GLU A 432 -3.93 -22.56 24.42
N ASN A 433 -3.53 -23.51 25.28
CA ASN A 433 -3.53 -23.35 26.74
C ASN A 433 -4.85 -22.78 27.32
N ASN A 434 -6.00 -23.33 26.88
CA ASN A 434 -7.34 -22.88 27.26
C ASN A 434 -7.70 -21.44 26.87
N LYS A 435 -7.03 -20.89 25.84
CA LYS A 435 -7.26 -19.53 25.31
C LYS A 435 -7.30 -19.56 23.79
N ILE A 436 -8.01 -18.60 23.19
CA ILE A 436 -7.88 -18.28 21.77
C ILE A 436 -6.80 -17.23 21.59
N VAL A 437 -5.71 -17.61 20.92
CA VAL A 437 -4.54 -16.76 20.68
C VAL A 437 -4.54 -16.27 19.23
N GLY A 438 -4.58 -14.96 19.05
CA GLY A 438 -4.57 -14.28 17.75
C GLY A 438 -3.48 -13.22 17.63
N SER A 439 -3.23 -12.78 16.39
CA SER A 439 -2.32 -11.65 16.11
C SER A 439 -2.98 -10.56 15.28
N PRO A 440 -3.82 -9.70 15.88
CA PRO A 440 -4.49 -8.63 15.16
C PRO A 440 -3.52 -7.62 14.53
N LYS A 441 -3.95 -7.04 13.39
CA LYS A 441 -3.16 -6.04 12.64
C LYS A 441 -3.45 -4.59 13.07
N CYS A 442 -4.55 -4.38 13.78
CA CYS A 442 -5.06 -3.07 14.22
C CYS A 442 -5.71 -3.25 15.60
N PHE A 443 -5.77 -2.18 16.38
CA PHE A 443 -6.60 -2.08 17.59
C PHE A 443 -8.10 -2.02 17.25
N GLY A 444 -8.94 -2.12 18.28
CA GLY A 444 -10.40 -2.07 18.15
C GLY A 444 -11.12 -3.01 19.10
N THR A 445 -12.32 -3.42 18.72
CA THR A 445 -13.18 -4.31 19.51
C THR A 445 -13.10 -5.74 18.99
N PHE A 446 -12.87 -6.71 19.87
CA PHE A 446 -12.69 -8.12 19.57
C PHE A 446 -13.68 -8.97 20.36
N THR A 447 -14.08 -10.10 19.77
CA THR A 447 -14.89 -11.12 20.45
C THR A 447 -14.58 -12.50 19.87
N LEU A 448 -15.09 -13.55 20.52
CA LEU A 448 -14.99 -14.94 20.07
C LEU A 448 -16.33 -15.41 19.53
N THR A 449 -16.30 -16.14 18.41
CA THR A 449 -17.49 -16.69 17.75
C THR A 449 -17.16 -18.02 17.08
N THR A 450 -18.13 -18.74 16.52
CA THR A 450 -17.90 -19.98 15.75
C THR A 450 -18.04 -19.73 14.25
N ASP A 451 -17.31 -20.49 13.43
CA ASP A 451 -17.49 -20.54 11.97
C ASP A 451 -17.84 -21.97 11.54
N GLU A 452 -19.14 -22.23 11.41
CA GLU A 452 -19.69 -23.56 11.12
C GLU A 452 -20.11 -23.74 9.65
N LYS A 453 -19.99 -22.69 8.83
CA LYS A 453 -20.49 -22.71 7.46
C LYS A 453 -19.37 -23.04 6.48
N GLU A 454 -19.61 -24.04 5.64
CA GLU A 454 -18.72 -24.37 4.54
C GLU A 454 -18.67 -23.26 3.48
N PRO A 455 -17.56 -23.14 2.73
CA PRO A 455 -17.52 -22.35 1.51
C PRO A 455 -18.59 -22.75 0.51
N THR A 456 -18.87 -21.85 -0.43
CA THR A 456 -19.81 -22.08 -1.53
C THR A 456 -19.09 -22.21 -2.86
N ILE A 457 -19.56 -23.13 -3.71
CA ILE A 457 -19.18 -23.25 -5.12
C ILE A 457 -20.43 -23.04 -5.98
N GLN A 458 -20.43 -21.98 -6.79
CA GLN A 458 -21.49 -21.68 -7.75
C GLN A 458 -20.94 -21.74 -9.17
N SER A 459 -21.55 -22.54 -10.05
CA SER A 459 -21.18 -22.55 -11.48
C SER A 459 -21.56 -21.23 -12.16
N VAL A 460 -20.70 -20.73 -13.04
CA VAL A 460 -20.96 -19.51 -13.84
C VAL A 460 -21.40 -19.86 -15.25
N ASN A 461 -20.65 -20.70 -15.95
CA ASN A 461 -20.95 -21.12 -17.33
C ASN A 461 -20.97 -22.65 -17.51
N PHE A 462 -20.97 -23.41 -16.40
CA PHE A 462 -20.93 -24.86 -16.47
C PHE A 462 -22.26 -25.44 -16.97
N LYS A 463 -22.17 -26.34 -17.96
CA LYS A 463 -23.26 -27.11 -18.58
C LYS A 463 -22.71 -28.47 -19.03
N TYR A 464 -23.59 -29.42 -19.35
CA TYR A 464 -23.15 -30.76 -19.77
C TYR A 464 -22.36 -30.72 -21.09
N ASP A 465 -22.75 -29.93 -22.09
CA ASP A 465 -21.98 -29.77 -23.33
C ASP A 465 -21.17 -28.47 -23.30
N LEU A 466 -19.85 -28.59 -23.18
CA LEU A 466 -18.90 -27.49 -23.16
C LEU A 466 -18.08 -27.38 -24.46
N SER A 467 -18.46 -28.06 -25.53
CA SER A 467 -17.70 -28.10 -26.80
C SER A 467 -17.43 -26.71 -27.40
N ASN A 468 -18.33 -25.75 -27.18
CA ASN A 468 -18.24 -24.38 -27.68
C ASN A 468 -17.65 -23.37 -26.68
N GLU A 469 -17.35 -23.78 -25.45
CA GLU A 469 -16.77 -22.88 -24.45
C GLU A 469 -15.24 -22.83 -24.63
N SER A 470 -14.56 -21.76 -24.22
CA SER A 470 -13.08 -21.74 -24.16
C SER A 470 -12.54 -21.97 -22.74
N SER A 471 -13.43 -21.94 -21.74
CA SER A 471 -13.09 -21.97 -20.32
C SER A 471 -14.25 -22.50 -19.47
N ILE A 472 -13.94 -22.97 -18.27
CA ILE A 472 -14.92 -23.23 -17.19
C ILE A 472 -14.71 -22.26 -16.04
N LYS A 473 -15.82 -21.75 -15.49
CA LYS A 473 -15.82 -20.70 -14.47
C LYS A 473 -16.72 -21.04 -13.29
N PHE A 474 -16.22 -20.77 -12.08
CA PHE A 474 -16.94 -20.96 -10.82
C PHE A 474 -16.77 -19.74 -9.93
N LYS A 475 -17.83 -19.35 -9.22
CA LYS A 475 -17.75 -18.44 -8.09
C LYS A 475 -17.51 -19.21 -6.80
N ILE A 476 -16.53 -18.77 -6.03
CA ILE A 476 -16.18 -19.33 -4.73
C ILE A 476 -16.21 -18.27 -3.64
N SER A 477 -16.87 -18.54 -2.53
CA SER A 477 -16.95 -17.57 -1.44
C SER A 477 -17.15 -18.24 -0.09
N ASP A 478 -16.78 -17.53 0.96
CA ASP A 478 -16.97 -17.91 2.35
C ASP A 478 -17.56 -16.71 3.11
N ASN A 479 -18.39 -16.96 4.13
CA ASN A 479 -19.14 -15.92 4.84
C ASN A 479 -18.44 -15.32 6.06
N LEU A 480 -17.30 -15.86 6.52
CA LEU A 480 -16.65 -15.37 7.73
C LEU A 480 -15.12 -15.47 7.71
N SER A 481 -14.55 -16.68 7.77
CA SER A 481 -13.09 -16.87 7.81
C SER A 481 -12.38 -16.60 6.48
N GLY A 482 -13.15 -16.55 5.39
CA GLY A 482 -12.73 -16.33 4.02
C GLY A 482 -12.14 -17.59 3.38
N VAL A 483 -12.15 -17.67 2.05
CA VAL A 483 -11.52 -18.78 1.32
C VAL A 483 -10.02 -18.83 1.61
N ASP A 484 -9.49 -20.04 1.82
CA ASP A 484 -8.07 -20.32 2.02
C ASP A 484 -7.45 -20.99 0.79
N GLU A 485 -7.87 -22.22 0.50
CA GLU A 485 -7.32 -23.02 -0.61
C GLU A 485 -8.40 -23.54 -1.56
N TYR A 486 -8.00 -23.76 -2.82
CA TYR A 486 -8.80 -24.45 -3.82
C TYR A 486 -7.95 -25.49 -4.56
N TYR A 487 -8.61 -26.55 -5.03
CA TYR A 487 -7.97 -27.63 -5.75
C TYR A 487 -8.91 -28.17 -6.83
N ALA A 488 -8.39 -28.42 -8.04
CA ALA A 488 -9.19 -28.93 -9.14
C ALA A 488 -8.45 -30.00 -9.94
N GLU A 489 -9.18 -31.01 -10.37
CA GLU A 489 -8.71 -32.08 -11.26
C GLU A 489 -9.66 -32.27 -12.43
N LEU A 490 -9.11 -32.52 -13.61
CA LEU A 490 -9.83 -32.99 -14.77
C LEU A 490 -9.37 -34.41 -15.09
N ASN A 491 -10.28 -35.38 -15.00
CA ASN A 491 -9.99 -36.81 -15.20
C ASN A 491 -8.83 -37.33 -14.32
N ASN A 492 -8.83 -36.94 -13.05
CA ASN A 492 -7.80 -37.26 -12.04
C ASN A 492 -6.42 -36.62 -12.30
N GLU A 493 -6.33 -35.65 -13.21
CA GLU A 493 -5.12 -34.85 -13.42
C GLU A 493 -5.36 -33.41 -12.94
N TRP A 494 -4.41 -32.89 -12.16
CA TRP A 494 -4.50 -31.50 -11.69
C TRP A 494 -4.59 -30.51 -12.85
N ILE A 495 -5.48 -29.54 -12.73
CA ILE A 495 -5.62 -28.45 -13.70
C ILE A 495 -5.35 -27.08 -13.08
N LEU A 496 -4.80 -26.18 -13.89
CA LEU A 496 -4.60 -24.80 -13.51
C LEU A 496 -5.94 -24.06 -13.44
N MET A 497 -6.32 -23.63 -12.24
CA MET A 497 -7.40 -22.66 -12.04
C MET A 497 -6.77 -21.29 -11.72
N GLU A 498 -7.04 -20.28 -12.56
CA GLU A 498 -6.71 -18.90 -12.24
C GLU A 498 -7.73 -18.35 -11.24
N TYR A 499 -7.25 -17.70 -10.17
CA TYR A 499 -8.12 -17.11 -9.15
C TYR A 499 -8.11 -15.59 -9.19
N ASP A 500 -9.29 -15.00 -9.40
CA ASP A 500 -9.56 -13.59 -9.24
C ASP A 500 -10.40 -13.37 -7.96
N PRO A 501 -9.76 -13.05 -6.82
CA PRO A 501 -10.45 -12.86 -5.55
C PRO A 501 -11.37 -11.64 -5.54
N LYS A 502 -11.20 -10.66 -6.44
CA LYS A 502 -12.07 -9.47 -6.47
C LYS A 502 -13.47 -9.81 -6.95
N ASN A 503 -13.57 -10.78 -7.84
CA ASN A 503 -14.83 -11.25 -8.43
C ASN A 503 -15.25 -12.62 -7.87
N ASN A 504 -14.52 -13.12 -6.86
CA ASN A 504 -14.70 -14.46 -6.30
C ASN A 504 -14.65 -15.55 -7.38
N LEU A 505 -13.85 -15.36 -8.44
CA LEU A 505 -13.92 -16.15 -9.67
C LEU A 505 -12.72 -17.09 -9.79
N LEU A 506 -12.99 -18.38 -9.95
CA LEU A 506 -12.05 -19.37 -10.46
C LEU A 506 -12.32 -19.64 -11.93
N GLU A 507 -11.27 -19.67 -12.74
CA GLU A 507 -11.34 -19.90 -14.18
C GLU A 507 -10.27 -20.88 -14.64
N HIS A 508 -10.67 -21.89 -15.41
CA HIS A 508 -9.72 -22.72 -16.16
C HIS A 508 -9.95 -22.53 -17.65
N ASN A 509 -8.89 -22.11 -18.33
CA ASN A 509 -8.85 -22.00 -19.79
C ASN A 509 -8.42 -23.33 -20.40
N PHE A 510 -9.19 -23.84 -21.36
CA PHE A 510 -8.84 -25.06 -22.07
C PHE A 510 -7.70 -24.77 -23.06
N ILE A 511 -6.47 -25.20 -22.70
CA ILE A 511 -5.26 -24.94 -23.50
C ILE A 511 -5.28 -25.73 -24.83
N ASN A 512 -5.85 -26.93 -24.81
CA ASN A 512 -6.10 -27.77 -25.98
C ASN A 512 -7.59 -28.08 -26.05
N ASN A 513 -8.17 -28.15 -27.24
CA ASN A 513 -9.51 -28.73 -27.42
C ASN A 513 -9.43 -30.24 -27.21
N PRO A 514 -10.02 -30.80 -26.14
CA PRO A 514 -10.14 -32.24 -26.00
C PRO A 514 -11.15 -32.79 -27.02
N VAL A 515 -11.01 -34.08 -27.28
CA VAL A 515 -11.77 -34.89 -28.22
C VAL A 515 -13.16 -35.16 -27.64
N ASN A 516 -14.22 -34.84 -28.37
CA ASN A 516 -15.66 -35.12 -28.12
C ASN A 516 -15.93 -36.36 -27.23
N LYS A 517 -15.68 -36.23 -25.92
CA LYS A 517 -15.70 -37.30 -24.91
C LYS A 517 -16.17 -36.74 -23.57
N GLU A 518 -16.64 -37.65 -22.74
CA GLU A 518 -17.02 -37.32 -21.37
C GLU A 518 -15.78 -37.09 -20.49
N HIS A 519 -15.90 -36.10 -19.61
CA HIS A 519 -14.88 -35.65 -18.68
C HIS A 519 -15.46 -35.46 -17.29
N LYS A 520 -14.65 -35.79 -16.28
CA LYS A 520 -14.96 -35.58 -14.87
C LYS A 520 -14.10 -34.45 -14.31
N LEU A 521 -14.73 -33.38 -13.85
CA LEU A 521 -14.10 -32.29 -13.10
C LEU A 521 -14.38 -32.48 -11.61
N TYR A 522 -13.34 -32.52 -10.80
CA TYR A 522 -13.41 -32.46 -9.34
C TYR A 522 -12.95 -31.07 -8.88
N LEU A 523 -13.69 -30.44 -7.96
CA LEU A 523 -13.35 -29.13 -7.38
C LEU A 523 -13.56 -29.16 -5.86
N LYS A 524 -12.51 -28.80 -5.13
CA LYS A 524 -12.50 -28.65 -3.67
C LYS A 524 -12.16 -27.21 -3.29
N VAL A 525 -12.87 -26.66 -2.32
CA VAL A 525 -12.61 -25.31 -1.75
C VAL A 525 -12.66 -25.40 -0.23
N SER A 526 -11.72 -24.76 0.44
CA SER A 526 -11.63 -24.70 1.91
C SER A 526 -11.56 -23.26 2.42
N ASP A 527 -12.03 -23.05 3.64
CA ASP A 527 -11.91 -21.78 4.38
C ASP A 527 -10.70 -21.77 5.32
N LYS A 528 -10.49 -20.65 6.05
CA LYS A 528 -9.37 -20.53 7.00
C LYS A 528 -9.63 -21.21 8.36
N ASN A 529 -10.84 -21.73 8.57
CA ASN A 529 -11.21 -22.50 9.74
C ASN A 529 -11.24 -24.02 9.46
N SER A 530 -10.71 -24.45 8.32
CA SER A 530 -10.66 -25.85 7.87
C SER A 530 -12.01 -26.48 7.49
N ASN A 531 -13.08 -25.69 7.30
CA ASN A 531 -14.29 -26.16 6.64
C ASN A 531 -14.02 -26.27 5.13
N PHE A 532 -14.66 -27.23 4.45
CA PHE A 532 -14.47 -27.43 3.02
C PHE A 532 -15.70 -27.99 2.34
N ILE A 533 -15.80 -27.74 1.02
CA ILE A 533 -16.81 -28.31 0.13
C ILE A 533 -16.14 -28.97 -1.07
N GLU A 534 -16.69 -30.09 -1.52
CA GLU A 534 -16.22 -30.84 -2.69
C GLU A 534 -17.38 -31.04 -3.67
N LYS A 535 -17.12 -30.85 -4.97
CA LYS A 535 -18.10 -31.08 -6.03
C LYS A 535 -17.48 -31.81 -7.20
N GLU A 536 -18.25 -32.72 -7.77
CA GLU A 536 -17.95 -33.38 -9.03
C GLU A 536 -18.89 -32.85 -10.11
N PHE A 537 -18.34 -32.61 -11.29
CA PHE A 537 -19.09 -32.20 -12.46
C PHE A 537 -18.72 -33.08 -13.66
N TYR A 538 -19.73 -33.44 -14.45
CA TYR A 538 -19.58 -34.28 -15.64
C TYR A 538 -19.99 -33.47 -16.86
N PHE A 539 -19.15 -33.48 -17.91
CA PHE A 539 -19.41 -32.76 -19.15
C PHE A 539 -18.78 -33.47 -20.36
N VAL A 540 -19.26 -33.12 -21.55
CA VAL A 540 -18.69 -33.51 -22.84
C VAL A 540 -18.02 -32.30 -23.47
N ARG A 541 -16.84 -32.52 -24.05
CA ARG A 541 -16.11 -31.52 -24.84
C ARG A 541 -15.34 -32.19 -25.96
#